data_AF-A0AAN6PL40-F1
#
_entry.id   AF-A0AAN6PL40-F1
#
_cell.length_a   1.000
_cell.length_b   1.000
_cell.length_c   1.000
_cell.angle_alpha   90.00
_cell.angle_beta   90.00
_cell.angle_gamma   90.00
#
_symmetry.space_group_name_H-M   'P 1'
#
loop_
_entity.id
_entity.type
_entity.pdbx_description
1 polymer ?
#
loop_
_entity_poly.entity_id
_entity_poly.type
_entity_poly.pdbx_seq_one_letter_code
_entity_poly.pdbx_strand_id
1 'polypeptide(L)'
;MAVGKNKRLSKGKKGLKKKAQDPFTRKDWYGIKTLVNRTTGLKNANDALKGRIFEVSLADLQKDEDHSFRKIKLRVDEVQGKNCLTNFHGLDFTSDKLRSLVRKWQTLIEANVTVMTTDHYLLRLFAIAFTKRRPNQIKKTTYAASSQIRAIRRKMTEIIQREASSCTLTQLTSKLIPEVIGREIEKATQGIYPLQNVHIRKVKLLKQPKFDLGTLMTLHGESSTDEQGQKVEREFREQVLENFVYPGDFGGTFRVVMVGPSGVGKSALLFRYCDHAFSDTKTATIGLDYKAGQERFGAVSKSYYRGAHGVILVYDISNRDSFLRLGKWFEEALERAPLGTVLCVVGTKLDKAEEEGGRQVTTAEGRTLAEGYGAAVFCEVSSKSGKNARTPFLALVSEMMQTPGLLGPANTRPYPKTTVVLDTRDPAWMKYMMCVC
;
A
#
# COMPACT_ATOMS: atom_id res chain seq x y z
N MET A 1 -85.54 -8.47 25.97
CA MET A 1 -86.00 -7.36 25.10
C MET A 1 -85.87 -6.09 25.92
N ALA A 2 -85.22 -4.98 25.56
CA ALA A 2 -84.58 -4.47 24.34
C ALA A 2 -83.38 -3.61 24.79
N VAL A 3 -82.17 -3.76 24.27
CA VAL A 3 -81.58 -3.08 23.10
C VAL A 3 -81.96 -1.59 22.96
N GLY A 4 -80.99 -0.71 23.25
CA GLY A 4 -80.69 0.43 22.37
C GLY A 4 -80.69 1.84 22.99
N LYS A 5 -79.49 2.44 23.09
CA LYS A 5 -79.01 3.60 22.28
C LYS A 5 -78.03 4.47 23.08
N ASN A 6 -76.78 4.03 23.21
CA ASN A 6 -75.69 4.98 23.52
C ASN A 6 -75.28 5.71 22.25
N LYS A 7 -75.39 7.05 22.32
CA LYS A 7 -75.06 8.04 21.30
C LYS A 7 -73.64 7.81 20.78
N ARG A 8 -73.51 7.92 19.46
CA ARG A 8 -72.27 7.93 18.67
C ARG A 8 -71.14 8.71 19.36
N LEU A 9 -70.17 7.99 19.91
CA LEU A 9 -68.82 8.53 20.07
C LEU A 9 -68.24 8.76 18.68
N SER A 10 -67.79 9.98 18.43
CA SER A 10 -67.12 10.42 17.21
C SER A 10 -66.12 9.38 16.74
N LYS A 11 -66.21 8.97 15.48
CA LYS A 11 -65.25 8.09 14.80
C LYS A 11 -63.83 8.51 15.19
N GLY A 12 -63.19 7.74 16.06
CA GLY A 12 -61.78 7.91 16.37
C GLY A 12 -61.01 7.91 15.07
N LYS A 13 -60.20 8.96 14.84
CA LYS A 13 -59.20 8.99 13.75
C LYS A 13 -58.49 7.63 13.78
N LYS A 14 -58.74 6.79 12.78
CA LYS A 14 -57.98 5.55 12.56
C LYS A 14 -56.51 5.95 12.63
N GLY A 15 -55.81 5.44 13.65
CA GLY A 15 -54.42 5.75 13.90
C GLY A 15 -53.65 5.69 12.59
N LEU A 16 -53.01 6.81 12.24
CA LEU A 16 -52.16 6.90 11.07
C LEU A 16 -51.23 5.68 11.11
N LYS A 17 -51.38 4.73 10.18
CA LYS A 17 -50.50 3.56 10.11
C LYS A 17 -49.09 4.13 10.07
N LYS A 18 -48.30 3.93 11.15
CA LYS A 18 -46.90 4.34 11.18
C LYS A 18 -46.28 3.76 9.90
N LYS A 19 -45.88 4.63 8.98
CA LYS A 19 -45.19 4.20 7.76
C LYS A 19 -44.05 3.28 8.19
N ALA A 20 -43.92 2.13 7.53
CA ALA A 20 -42.82 1.22 7.79
C ALA A 20 -41.51 2.01 7.60
N GLN A 21 -40.85 2.33 8.71
CA GLN A 21 -39.65 3.15 8.71
C GLN A 21 -38.47 2.24 8.39
N ASP A 22 -37.68 2.62 7.39
CA ASP A 22 -36.49 1.87 6.99
C ASP A 22 -35.56 1.65 8.21
N PRO A 23 -35.21 0.40 8.55
CA PRO A 23 -34.29 0.08 9.64
C PRO A 23 -32.95 0.83 9.59
N PHE A 24 -32.46 1.23 8.41
CA PHE A 24 -31.21 1.99 8.28
C PHE A 24 -31.32 3.44 8.78
N THR A 25 -32.51 4.01 8.85
CA THR A 25 -32.72 5.37 9.39
C THR A 25 -32.43 5.47 10.89
N ARG A 26 -32.36 4.34 11.59
CA ARG A 26 -32.08 4.25 13.03
C ARG A 26 -30.63 3.87 13.33
N LYS A 27 -29.78 3.73 12.30
CA LYS A 27 -28.39 3.26 12.44
C LYS A 27 -27.40 4.40 12.22
N ASP A 28 -26.39 4.45 13.07
CA ASP A 28 -25.23 5.32 12.92
C ASP A 28 -24.04 4.52 12.35
N TRP A 29 -23.22 5.19 11.54
CA TRP A 29 -22.02 4.64 10.91
C TRP A 29 -20.76 5.03 11.67
N TYR A 30 -19.87 4.05 11.86
CA TYR A 30 -18.58 4.19 12.53
C TYR A 30 -17.42 3.91 11.58
N GLY A 31 -16.21 4.40 11.90
CA GLY A 31 -15.04 4.47 11.01
C GLY A 31 -14.59 3.14 10.41
N ILE A 32 -14.81 2.01 11.10
CA ILE A 32 -14.58 0.65 10.57
C ILE A 32 -15.75 0.18 9.67
N LYS A 33 -16.48 1.13 9.08
CA LYS A 33 -17.70 0.93 8.26
C LYS A 33 -18.72 -0.01 8.92
N THR A 34 -18.82 0.07 10.25
CA THR A 34 -19.80 -0.69 11.01
C THR A 34 -21.02 0.14 11.34
N LEU A 35 -22.13 -0.56 11.48
CA LEU A 35 -23.42 0.04 11.71
C LEU A 35 -24.03 -0.52 12.99
N VAL A 36 -24.51 0.40 13.82
CA VAL A 36 -25.14 0.14 15.12
C VAL A 36 -26.34 1.04 15.26
N ASN A 37 -27.34 0.59 16.00
CA ASN A 37 -28.49 1.43 16.30
C ASN A 37 -28.03 2.68 17.06
N ARG A 38 -28.54 3.83 16.65
CA ARG A 38 -28.33 5.11 17.34
C ARG A 38 -28.70 4.97 18.81
N THR A 39 -27.94 5.64 19.66
CA THR A 39 -28.20 5.67 21.11
C THR A 39 -29.63 6.17 21.37
N THR A 40 -30.41 5.36 22.09
CA THR A 40 -31.79 5.71 22.48
C THR A 40 -32.03 5.39 23.94
N GLY A 41 -32.29 6.42 24.76
CA GLY A 41 -32.50 6.25 26.20
C GLY A 41 -31.32 5.57 26.87
N LEU A 42 -31.58 4.44 27.53
CA LEU A 42 -30.58 3.64 28.26
C LEU A 42 -29.72 2.72 27.36
N LYS A 43 -30.04 2.61 26.06
CA LYS A 43 -29.29 1.77 25.12
C LYS A 43 -28.24 2.61 24.41
N ASN A 44 -27.00 2.49 24.86
CA ASN A 44 -25.86 3.18 24.24
C ASN A 44 -25.33 2.40 23.03
N ALA A 45 -25.06 3.10 21.92
CA ALA A 45 -24.47 2.52 20.73
C ALA A 45 -23.04 2.02 20.97
N ASN A 46 -22.28 2.71 21.83
CA ASN A 46 -20.89 2.36 22.13
C ASN A 46 -20.77 1.00 22.81
N ASP A 47 -21.66 0.69 23.76
CA ASP A 47 -21.65 -0.59 24.46
C ASP A 47 -21.96 -1.76 23.53
N ALA A 48 -22.78 -1.52 22.49
CA ALA A 48 -23.08 -2.50 21.47
C ALA A 48 -21.94 -2.69 20.45
N LEU A 49 -20.98 -1.78 20.39
CA LEU A 49 -19.76 -1.86 19.57
C LEU A 49 -18.61 -2.55 20.31
N LYS A 50 -18.44 -2.24 21.60
CA LYS A 50 -17.40 -2.83 22.44
C LYS A 50 -17.53 -4.36 22.45
N GLY A 51 -16.41 -5.05 22.34
CA GLY A 51 -16.36 -6.52 22.28
C GLY A 51 -16.67 -7.13 20.92
N ARG A 52 -17.06 -6.36 19.89
CA ARG A 52 -17.15 -6.89 18.52
C ARG A 52 -15.77 -7.26 18.00
N ILE A 53 -15.71 -8.36 17.26
CA ILE A 53 -14.50 -8.87 16.63
C ILE A 53 -14.62 -8.70 15.12
N PHE A 54 -13.66 -7.99 14.55
CA PHE A 54 -13.48 -7.78 13.12
C PHE A 54 -12.44 -8.75 12.59
N GLU A 55 -12.79 -9.47 11.53
CA GLU A 55 -11.86 -10.35 10.82
C GLU A 55 -11.50 -9.68 9.49
N VAL A 56 -10.23 -9.38 9.30
CA VAL A 56 -9.72 -8.71 8.09
C VAL A 56 -8.50 -9.47 7.58
N SER A 57 -8.32 -9.54 6.26
CA SER A 57 -7.09 -10.11 5.69
C SER A 57 -5.91 -9.19 6.00
N LEU A 58 -4.74 -9.78 6.29
CA LEU A 58 -3.51 -9.01 6.43
C LEU A 58 -3.17 -8.26 5.14
N ALA A 59 -3.47 -8.85 3.98
CA ALA A 59 -3.27 -8.19 2.69
C ALA A 59 -4.09 -6.90 2.56
N ASP A 60 -5.30 -6.85 3.10
CA ASP A 60 -6.12 -5.64 3.04
C ASP A 60 -5.58 -4.53 3.95
N LEU A 61 -4.91 -4.90 5.05
CA LEU A 61 -4.30 -3.97 6.00
C LEU A 61 -2.94 -3.46 5.53
N GLN A 62 -2.06 -4.36 5.09
CA GLN A 62 -0.68 -4.03 4.72
C GLN A 62 -0.53 -3.73 3.22
N LYS A 63 -1.55 -4.03 2.40
CA LYS A 63 -1.53 -3.95 0.93
C LYS A 63 -0.55 -4.91 0.25
N ASP A 64 -0.10 -5.93 0.99
CA ASP A 64 0.79 -6.99 0.50
C ASP A 64 -0.01 -8.28 0.21
N GLU A 65 -0.09 -8.68 -1.06
CA GLU A 65 -0.88 -9.84 -1.50
C GLU A 65 -0.32 -11.19 -1.01
N ASP A 66 0.99 -11.27 -0.75
CA ASP A 66 1.66 -12.48 -0.26
C ASP A 66 1.11 -12.96 1.09
N HIS A 67 0.56 -12.05 1.89
CA HIS A 67 -0.01 -12.32 3.20
C HIS A 67 -1.55 -12.44 3.20
N SER A 68 -2.17 -12.52 2.02
CA SER A 68 -3.64 -12.62 1.85
C SER A 68 -4.29 -13.78 2.60
N PHE A 69 -3.55 -14.88 2.78
CA PHE A 69 -4.06 -16.06 3.45
C PHE A 69 -4.20 -15.92 4.97
N ARG A 70 -3.73 -14.82 5.56
CA ARG A 70 -3.77 -14.59 6.99
C ARG A 70 -4.92 -13.66 7.34
N LYS A 71 -5.70 -14.08 8.31
CA LYS A 71 -6.82 -13.31 8.83
C LYS A 71 -6.48 -12.85 10.24
N ILE A 72 -6.48 -11.54 10.44
CA ILE A 72 -6.29 -10.93 11.74
C ILE A 72 -7.66 -10.66 12.35
N LYS A 73 -7.81 -11.01 13.62
CA LYS A 73 -8.98 -10.72 14.43
C LYS A 73 -8.68 -9.55 15.35
N LEU A 74 -9.41 -8.47 15.17
CA LEU A 74 -9.30 -7.23 15.93
C LEU A 74 -10.56 -7.04 16.76
N ARG A 75 -10.43 -6.90 18.08
CA ARG A 75 -11.55 -6.63 18.99
C ARG A 75 -11.64 -5.13 19.24
N VAL A 76 -12.84 -4.55 19.19
CA VAL A 76 -13.05 -3.16 19.64
C VAL A 76 -13.09 -3.13 21.16
N ASP A 77 -12.14 -2.42 21.75
CA ASP A 77 -12.08 -2.24 23.19
C ASP A 77 -12.70 -0.89 23.60
N GLU A 78 -12.44 0.18 22.84
CA GLU A 78 -12.97 1.52 23.11
C GLU A 78 -13.48 2.22 21.83
N VAL A 79 -14.40 3.17 21.98
CA VAL A 79 -14.96 3.95 20.87
C VAL A 79 -14.85 5.44 21.20
N GLN A 80 -14.15 6.20 20.36
CA GLN A 80 -13.99 7.65 20.47
C GLN A 80 -14.75 8.35 19.35
N GLY A 81 -15.87 8.97 19.69
CA GLY A 81 -16.76 9.57 18.70
C GLY A 81 -17.24 8.50 17.69
N LYS A 82 -16.81 8.62 16.44
CA LYS A 82 -17.10 7.63 15.38
C LYS A 82 -15.94 6.65 15.13
N ASN A 83 -14.78 6.84 15.75
CA ASN A 83 -13.62 5.98 15.58
C ASN A 83 -13.67 4.84 16.60
N CYS A 84 -13.39 3.62 16.16
CA CYS A 84 -13.32 2.45 17.03
C CYS A 84 -11.85 2.07 17.22
N LEU A 85 -11.38 2.07 18.46
CA LEU A 85 -10.03 1.65 18.81
C LEU A 85 -10.04 0.13 19.01
N THR A 86 -9.21 -0.55 18.21
CA THR A 86 -9.15 -2.01 18.20
C THR A 86 -7.85 -2.55 18.74
N ASN A 87 -7.92 -3.68 19.42
CA ASN A 87 -6.77 -4.43 19.89
C ASN A 87 -6.69 -5.80 19.21
N PHE A 88 -5.51 -6.39 19.18
CA PHE A 88 -5.29 -7.73 18.64
C PHE A 88 -6.01 -8.78 19.49
N HIS A 89 -6.86 -9.59 18.86
CA HIS A 89 -7.60 -10.67 19.50
C HIS A 89 -7.16 -12.05 19.05
N GLY A 90 -6.70 -12.19 17.80
CA GLY A 90 -6.23 -13.47 17.30
C GLY A 90 -5.80 -13.43 15.85
N LEU A 91 -5.27 -14.57 15.41
CA LEU A 91 -4.81 -14.78 14.05
C LEU A 91 -5.31 -16.15 13.58
N ASP A 92 -5.79 -16.23 12.35
CA ASP A 92 -6.22 -17.48 11.72
C ASP A 92 -5.76 -17.53 10.26
N PHE A 93 -5.76 -18.73 9.69
CA PHE A 93 -5.48 -18.94 8.27
C PHE A 93 -6.78 -19.08 7.49
N THR A 94 -6.76 -18.74 6.20
CA THR A 94 -7.81 -19.13 5.25
C THR A 94 -7.87 -20.66 5.12
N SER A 95 -9.07 -21.19 4.89
CA SER A 95 -9.27 -22.61 4.61
C SER A 95 -8.46 -23.08 3.40
N ASP A 96 -8.35 -22.22 2.40
CA ASP A 96 -7.80 -22.58 1.09
C ASP A 96 -6.28 -22.73 1.16
N LYS A 97 -5.61 -21.86 1.91
CA LYS A 97 -4.18 -22.00 2.18
C LYS A 97 -3.89 -23.28 2.97
N LEU A 98 -4.68 -23.58 4.01
CA LEU A 98 -4.50 -24.81 4.78
C LEU A 98 -4.67 -26.06 3.92
N ARG A 99 -5.72 -26.10 3.09
CA ARG A 99 -5.97 -27.21 2.16
C ARG A 99 -4.86 -27.34 1.10
N SER A 100 -4.28 -26.24 0.64
CA SER A 100 -3.17 -26.22 -0.32
C SER A 100 -1.84 -26.74 0.26
N LEU A 101 -1.59 -26.46 1.55
CA LEU A 101 -0.39 -26.91 2.27
C LEU A 101 -0.40 -28.39 2.60
N VAL A 102 -1.56 -28.93 2.99
CA VAL A 102 -1.72 -30.34 3.38
C VAL A 102 -1.74 -31.23 2.14
N ARG A 103 -0.58 -31.77 1.77
CA ARG A 103 -0.39 -32.72 0.65
C ARG A 103 -0.07 -34.12 1.16
N LYS A 104 -0.34 -35.12 0.31
CA LYS A 104 0.06 -36.53 0.55
C LYS A 104 1.59 -36.69 0.45
N TRP A 105 2.10 -37.82 0.95
CA TRP A 105 3.52 -38.24 0.84
C TRP A 105 4.53 -37.44 1.66
N GLN A 106 4.07 -36.59 2.56
CA GLN A 106 4.87 -35.85 3.53
C GLN A 106 4.23 -35.98 4.92
N THR A 107 4.99 -35.75 5.98
CA THR A 107 4.48 -35.75 7.35
C THR A 107 4.01 -34.34 7.72
N LEU A 108 2.82 -34.25 8.30
CA LEU A 108 2.32 -33.05 8.97
C LEU A 108 2.77 -33.06 10.42
N ILE A 109 3.40 -31.99 10.87
CA ILE A 109 3.85 -31.80 12.25
C ILE A 109 3.10 -30.60 12.83
N GLU A 110 2.30 -30.87 13.85
CA GLU A 110 1.57 -29.86 14.62
C GLU A 110 2.15 -29.72 16.02
N ALA A 111 2.21 -28.48 16.51
CA ALA A 111 2.57 -28.14 17.89
C ALA A 111 1.66 -27.02 18.40
N ASN A 112 1.26 -27.11 19.66
CA ASN A 112 0.42 -26.11 20.32
C ASN A 112 1.06 -25.70 21.65
N VAL A 113 1.08 -24.41 21.93
CA VAL A 113 1.69 -23.85 23.14
C VAL A 113 0.77 -22.80 23.74
N THR A 114 0.59 -22.85 25.05
CA THR A 114 -0.04 -21.76 25.82
C THR A 114 1.04 -20.95 26.49
N VAL A 115 1.07 -19.64 26.23
CA VAL A 115 2.08 -18.71 26.76
C VAL A 115 1.40 -17.48 27.32
N MET A 116 1.96 -16.95 28.41
CA MET A 116 1.60 -15.63 28.93
C MET A 116 2.66 -14.63 28.44
N THR A 117 2.21 -13.55 27.81
CA THR A 117 3.10 -12.43 27.43
C THR A 117 3.46 -11.58 28.64
N THR A 118 4.41 -10.65 28.48
CA THR A 118 4.77 -9.67 29.51
C THR A 118 3.58 -8.84 29.98
N ASP A 119 2.68 -8.52 29.03
CA ASP A 119 1.47 -7.71 29.27
C ASP A 119 0.31 -8.55 29.85
N HIS A 120 0.61 -9.77 30.34
CA HIS A 120 -0.34 -10.70 30.94
C HIS A 120 -1.48 -11.17 30.03
N TYR A 121 -1.29 -11.17 28.70
CA TYR A 121 -2.21 -11.85 27.79
C TYR A 121 -1.88 -13.33 27.75
N LEU A 122 -2.88 -14.18 27.99
CA LEU A 122 -2.73 -15.62 27.88
C LEU A 122 -3.15 -16.07 26.48
N LEU A 123 -2.17 -16.43 25.66
CA LEU A 123 -2.33 -16.82 24.27
C LEU A 123 -2.11 -18.31 24.08
N ARG A 124 -2.85 -18.91 23.14
CA ARG A 124 -2.60 -20.26 22.63
C ARG A 124 -2.20 -20.19 21.16
N LEU A 125 -0.94 -20.48 20.88
CA LEU A 125 -0.36 -20.53 19.54
C LEU A 125 -0.43 -21.96 18.99
N PHE A 126 -0.77 -22.09 17.72
CA PHE A 126 -0.78 -23.34 16.97
C PHE A 126 0.19 -23.21 15.80
N ALA A 127 1.25 -24.00 15.80
CA ALA A 127 2.22 -24.07 14.73
C ALA A 127 2.03 -25.33 13.89
N ILE A 128 2.25 -25.20 12.59
CA ILE A 128 2.24 -26.29 11.61
C ILE A 128 3.55 -26.29 10.85
N ALA A 129 4.03 -27.47 10.48
CA ALA A 129 5.19 -27.66 9.63
C ALA A 129 5.03 -28.94 8.81
N PHE A 130 5.70 -28.99 7.66
CA PHE A 130 5.73 -30.17 6.79
C PHE A 130 7.16 -30.59 6.53
N THR A 131 7.38 -31.89 6.30
CA THR A 131 8.70 -32.41 5.93
C THR A 131 9.09 -31.96 4.51
N LYS A 132 10.32 -31.47 4.36
CA LYS A 132 10.88 -31.04 3.08
C LYS A 132 11.58 -32.21 2.40
N ARG A 133 11.37 -32.34 1.08
CA ARG A 133 12.08 -33.32 0.26
C ARG A 133 13.53 -32.91 0.06
N ARG A 134 14.46 -33.84 0.21
CA ARG A 134 15.88 -33.59 -0.11
C ARG A 134 16.08 -33.67 -1.63
N PRO A 135 16.96 -32.84 -2.23
CA PRO A 135 17.18 -32.83 -3.69
C PRO A 135 17.51 -34.23 -4.26
N ASN A 136 18.34 -35.00 -3.57
CA ASN A 136 18.83 -36.31 -4.03
C ASN A 136 17.98 -37.49 -3.53
N GLN A 137 16.72 -37.25 -3.16
CA GLN A 137 15.87 -38.29 -2.57
C GLN A 137 15.14 -39.12 -3.64
N ILE A 138 15.49 -40.42 -3.71
CA ILE A 138 14.91 -41.40 -4.63
C ILE A 138 13.44 -41.70 -4.28
N LYS A 139 13.14 -41.92 -2.99
CA LYS A 139 11.77 -42.21 -2.53
C LYS A 139 10.84 -41.02 -2.76
N LYS A 140 9.64 -41.29 -3.29
CA LYS A 140 8.58 -40.27 -3.45
C LYS A 140 8.06 -39.73 -2.11
N THR A 141 8.18 -40.53 -1.04
CA THR A 141 7.67 -40.21 0.30
C THR A 141 8.73 -39.60 1.20
N THR A 142 8.39 -38.56 1.95
CA THR A 142 9.24 -37.84 2.91
C THR A 142 8.71 -37.97 4.33
N TYR A 143 8.47 -39.18 4.80
CA TYR A 143 7.98 -39.38 6.16
C TYR A 143 9.10 -39.27 7.20
N ALA A 144 8.84 -38.52 8.26
CA ALA A 144 9.72 -38.45 9.43
C ALA A 144 9.34 -39.57 10.43
N ALA A 145 10.34 -40.11 11.13
CA ALA A 145 10.11 -41.11 12.17
C ALA A 145 9.37 -40.49 13.38
N SER A 146 8.63 -41.30 14.13
CA SER A 146 7.87 -40.83 15.30
C SER A 146 8.75 -40.17 16.37
N SER A 147 9.97 -40.68 16.56
CA SER A 147 10.98 -40.08 17.45
C SER A 147 11.42 -38.69 16.97
N GLN A 148 11.67 -38.53 15.66
CA GLN A 148 12.01 -37.25 15.04
C GLN A 148 10.87 -36.25 15.18
N ILE A 149 9.61 -36.67 14.96
CA ILE A 149 8.43 -35.80 15.14
C ILE A 149 8.34 -35.29 16.59
N ARG A 150 8.58 -36.15 17.59
CA ARG A 150 8.59 -35.75 19.01
C ARG A 150 9.71 -34.75 19.31
N ALA A 151 10.91 -34.98 18.76
CA ALA A 151 12.04 -34.07 18.93
C ALA A 151 11.80 -32.70 18.27
N ILE A 152 11.22 -32.68 17.07
CA ILE A 152 10.83 -31.45 16.37
C ILE A 152 9.77 -30.70 17.17
N ARG A 153 8.72 -31.38 17.64
CA ARG A 153 7.68 -30.76 18.48
C ARG A 153 8.27 -30.12 19.73
N ARG A 154 9.19 -30.79 20.43
CA ARG A 154 9.85 -30.23 21.62
C ARG A 154 10.60 -28.93 21.31
N LYS A 155 11.39 -28.91 20.23
CA LYS A 155 12.09 -27.69 19.78
C LYS A 155 11.12 -26.58 19.35
N MET A 156 10.05 -26.93 18.62
CA MET A 156 9.02 -25.95 18.23
C MET A 156 8.38 -25.32 19.46
N THR A 157 7.99 -26.12 20.46
CA THR A 157 7.35 -25.60 21.67
C THR A 157 8.28 -24.71 22.48
N GLU A 158 9.56 -25.09 22.58
CA GLU A 158 10.59 -24.34 23.30
C GLU A 158 10.84 -22.96 22.66
N ILE A 159 11.02 -22.90 21.34
CA ILE A 159 11.26 -21.64 20.61
C ILE A 159 10.04 -20.72 20.71
N ILE A 160 8.83 -21.26 20.48
CA ILE A 160 7.60 -20.48 20.59
C ILE A 160 7.42 -19.93 22.01
N GLN A 161 7.70 -20.74 23.04
CA GLN A 161 7.58 -20.31 24.43
C GLN A 161 8.57 -19.21 24.77
N ARG A 162 9.84 -19.36 24.39
CA ARG A 162 10.92 -18.36 24.62
C ARG A 162 10.63 -17.02 23.94
N GLU A 163 10.21 -17.04 22.69
CA GLU A 163 9.93 -15.82 21.92
C GLU A 163 8.65 -15.12 22.38
N ALA A 164 7.60 -15.89 22.74
CA ALA A 164 6.32 -15.31 23.14
C ALA A 164 6.27 -14.84 24.60
N SER A 165 7.05 -15.44 25.52
CA SER A 165 7.06 -15.02 26.93
C SER A 165 7.85 -13.74 27.18
N SER A 166 8.85 -13.47 26.33
CA SER A 166 9.73 -12.30 26.44
C SER A 166 9.16 -11.02 25.83
N CYS A 167 8.11 -11.12 25.03
CA CYS A 167 7.58 -10.01 24.25
C CYS A 167 6.24 -9.50 24.79
N THR A 168 5.98 -8.21 24.55
CA THR A 168 4.65 -7.60 24.66
C THR A 168 3.73 -8.15 23.57
N LEU A 169 2.41 -7.92 23.69
CA LEU A 169 1.46 -8.37 22.65
C LEU A 169 1.77 -7.73 21.30
N THR A 170 2.14 -6.46 21.29
CA THR A 170 2.52 -5.72 20.08
C THR A 170 3.78 -6.25 19.43
N GLN A 171 4.83 -6.45 20.21
CA GLN A 171 6.09 -7.02 19.73
C GLN A 171 5.88 -8.44 19.21
N LEU A 172 5.02 -9.22 19.86
CA LEU A 172 4.68 -10.54 19.36
C LEU A 172 3.96 -10.44 18.01
N THR A 173 2.99 -9.54 17.84
CA THR A 173 2.31 -9.36 16.56
C THR A 173 3.26 -8.93 15.44
N SER A 174 4.21 -8.02 15.71
CA SER A 174 5.20 -7.60 14.70
C SER A 174 6.18 -8.71 14.34
N LYS A 175 6.42 -9.71 15.21
CA LYS A 175 7.18 -10.93 14.88
C LYS A 175 6.37 -11.96 14.11
N LEU A 176 5.05 -12.04 14.36
CA LEU A 176 4.14 -12.98 13.70
C LEU A 176 3.93 -12.65 12.22
N ILE A 177 3.83 -11.37 11.86
CA ILE A 177 3.58 -10.91 10.48
C ILE A 177 4.71 -11.35 9.50
N PRO A 178 5.99 -11.05 9.73
CA PRO A 178 7.09 -11.47 8.86
C PRO A 178 7.53 -12.94 9.05
N GLU A 179 6.87 -13.73 9.91
CA GLU A 179 7.19 -15.14 10.20
C GLU A 179 8.60 -15.37 10.78
N VAL A 180 9.09 -14.45 11.61
CA VAL A 180 10.41 -14.59 12.26
C VAL A 180 10.49 -15.90 13.04
N ILE A 181 9.43 -16.22 13.80
CA ILE A 181 9.34 -17.46 14.59
C ILE A 181 9.37 -18.71 13.69
N GLY A 182 8.73 -18.66 12.51
CA GLY A 182 8.73 -19.79 11.57
C GLY A 182 10.12 -20.08 11.01
N ARG A 183 10.86 -19.03 10.63
CA ARG A 183 12.24 -19.14 10.13
C ARG A 183 13.21 -19.65 11.19
N GLU A 184 13.05 -19.21 12.43
CA GLU A 184 13.88 -19.68 13.54
C GLU A 184 13.66 -21.16 13.82
N ILE A 185 12.40 -21.62 13.81
CA ILE A 185 12.07 -23.03 13.93
C ILE A 185 12.69 -23.85 12.79
N GLU A 186 12.63 -23.37 11.54
CA GLU A 186 13.23 -24.06 10.39
C GLU A 186 14.75 -24.25 10.59
N LYS A 187 15.47 -23.20 11.01
CA LYS A 187 16.90 -23.26 11.29
C LYS A 187 17.23 -24.24 12.42
N ALA A 188 16.51 -24.18 13.52
CA ALA A 188 16.77 -25.02 14.69
C ALA A 188 16.46 -26.52 14.48
N THR A 189 15.54 -26.82 13.56
CA THR A 189 15.09 -28.20 13.26
C THR A 189 15.84 -28.84 12.10
N GLN A 190 16.59 -28.06 11.31
CA GLN A 190 17.36 -28.54 10.16
C GLN A 190 18.31 -29.70 10.48
N GLY A 191 18.89 -29.72 11.70
CA GLY A 191 19.75 -30.81 12.17
C GLY A 191 19.04 -32.13 12.48
N ILE A 192 17.71 -32.11 12.71
CA ILE A 192 16.91 -33.31 12.95
C ILE A 192 16.32 -33.81 11.63
N TYR A 193 15.54 -32.94 10.97
CA TYR A 193 14.90 -33.23 9.70
C TYR A 193 14.56 -31.89 9.00
N PRO A 194 14.82 -31.74 7.69
CA PRO A 194 14.50 -30.50 6.99
C PRO A 194 12.98 -30.28 6.89
N LEU A 195 12.53 -29.09 7.29
CA LEU A 195 11.12 -28.70 7.24
C LEU A 195 10.85 -27.68 6.12
N GLN A 196 9.59 -27.54 5.75
CA GLN A 196 9.08 -26.51 4.84
C GLN A 196 7.73 -25.99 5.35
N ASN A 197 7.36 -24.78 4.92
CA ASN A 197 6.08 -24.15 5.25
C ASN A 197 5.80 -24.16 6.76
N VAL A 198 6.78 -23.71 7.54
CA VAL A 198 6.69 -23.60 8.99
C VAL A 198 5.95 -22.31 9.33
N HIS A 199 4.71 -22.45 9.80
CA HIS A 199 3.84 -21.30 10.05
C HIS A 199 3.16 -21.39 11.41
N ILE A 200 2.87 -20.24 12.00
CA ILE A 200 1.90 -20.13 13.09
C ILE A 200 0.52 -20.03 12.45
N ARG A 201 -0.17 -21.17 12.40
CA ARG A 201 -1.49 -21.33 11.78
C ARG A 201 -2.57 -20.52 12.49
N LYS A 202 -2.52 -20.50 13.83
CA LYS A 202 -3.59 -19.91 14.63
C LYS A 202 -3.05 -19.37 15.94
N VAL A 203 -3.57 -18.21 16.35
CA VAL A 203 -3.37 -17.63 17.67
C VAL A 203 -4.75 -17.38 18.27
N LYS A 204 -4.99 -17.96 19.45
CA LYS A 204 -6.21 -17.73 20.23
C LYS A 204 -5.86 -16.98 21.50
N LEU A 205 -6.58 -15.91 21.78
CA LEU A 205 -6.56 -15.26 23.07
C LEU A 205 -7.49 -16.00 24.04
N LEU A 206 -6.95 -16.49 25.15
CA LEU A 206 -7.70 -17.22 26.17
C LEU A 206 -8.10 -16.30 27.33
N LYS A 207 -7.17 -15.48 27.81
CA LYS A 207 -7.40 -14.53 28.90
C LYS A 207 -6.76 -13.20 28.57
N GLN A 208 -7.53 -12.14 28.76
CA GLN A 208 -7.07 -10.76 28.67
C GLN A 208 -6.77 -10.21 30.08
N PRO A 209 -5.78 -9.32 30.23
CA PRO A 209 -5.58 -8.56 31.45
C PRO A 209 -6.76 -7.60 31.69
N LYS A 210 -6.76 -6.94 32.85
CA LYS A 210 -7.72 -5.86 33.10
C LYS A 210 -7.53 -4.76 32.05
N PHE A 211 -8.64 -4.24 31.56
CA PHE A 211 -8.62 -3.16 30.59
C PHE A 211 -7.96 -1.93 31.20
N ASP A 212 -6.94 -1.41 30.53
CA ASP A 212 -6.31 -0.15 30.85
C ASP A 212 -6.39 0.78 29.64
N LEU A 213 -6.93 1.97 29.86
CA LEU A 213 -7.09 2.96 28.81
C LEU A 213 -5.73 3.52 28.38
N GLY A 214 -4.77 3.64 29.31
CA GLY A 214 -3.44 4.18 29.02
C GLY A 214 -2.69 3.34 27.99
N THR A 215 -2.57 2.04 28.24
CA THR A 215 -1.98 1.09 27.28
C THR A 215 -2.72 1.05 25.95
N LEU A 216 -4.04 1.22 25.91
CA LEU A 216 -4.76 1.30 24.63
C LEU A 216 -4.42 2.60 23.88
N MET A 217 -4.36 3.74 24.57
CA MET A 217 -4.03 5.02 23.95
C MET A 217 -2.60 5.06 23.42
N THR A 218 -1.65 4.36 24.04
CA THR A 218 -0.28 4.28 23.49
C THR A 218 -0.23 3.47 22.19
N LEU A 219 -1.10 2.47 22.02
CA LEU A 219 -1.21 1.70 20.77
C LEU A 219 -1.80 2.52 19.62
N HIS A 220 -2.74 3.40 19.95
CA HIS A 220 -3.45 4.27 19.00
C HIS A 220 -2.94 5.72 19.03
N GLY A 221 -1.81 5.94 19.71
CA GLY A 221 -1.17 7.22 19.97
C GLY A 221 -0.44 7.74 18.76
N GLU A 222 -1.21 8.00 17.69
CA GLU A 222 -0.91 8.82 16.52
C GLU A 222 -2.25 9.09 15.81
N SER A 223 -3.10 9.89 16.45
CA SER A 223 -4.22 10.57 15.77
C SER A 223 -4.64 11.85 16.50
N SER A 224 -3.65 12.61 16.97
CA SER A 224 -3.80 14.02 17.35
C SER A 224 -2.47 14.77 17.14
N THR A 225 -2.39 15.43 15.97
CA THR A 225 -1.67 16.68 15.65
C THR A 225 -0.14 16.79 15.79
N ASP A 226 0.46 17.25 14.68
CA ASP A 226 1.60 18.17 14.58
C ASP A 226 3.03 17.72 14.92
N GLU A 227 3.90 18.11 13.98
CA GLU A 227 5.33 18.41 14.06
C GLU A 227 6.07 18.16 15.40
N GLN A 228 6.95 17.16 15.40
CA GLN A 228 8.26 17.13 16.07
C GLN A 228 8.94 15.81 15.64
N GLY A 229 10.00 15.79 14.84
CA GLY A 229 11.19 16.62 14.93
C GLY A 229 12.26 15.87 15.73
N GLN A 230 12.85 14.81 15.14
CA GLN A 230 14.08 14.24 15.67
C GLN A 230 15.21 15.22 15.32
N LYS A 231 15.66 16.02 16.30
CA LYS A 231 16.72 17.03 16.12
C LYS A 231 18.02 16.38 15.64
N VAL A 232 18.39 16.69 14.40
CA VAL A 232 19.79 16.69 13.94
C VAL A 232 20.07 18.14 13.54
N GLU A 233 20.90 18.83 14.32
CA GLU A 233 21.37 20.18 13.99
C GLU A 233 22.18 20.14 12.68
N ARG A 234 21.67 20.82 11.65
CA ARG A 234 22.48 21.36 10.55
C ARG A 234 21.90 22.71 10.15
N GLU A 235 22.69 23.75 10.33
CA GLU A 235 22.41 25.12 9.89
C GLU A 235 22.15 25.14 8.38
N PHE A 236 20.91 25.46 7.99
CA PHE A 236 20.57 25.74 6.60
C PHE A 236 20.62 27.25 6.38
N ARG A 237 21.61 27.71 5.62
CA ARG A 237 21.63 29.09 5.10
C ARG A 237 20.68 29.15 3.91
N GLU A 238 19.55 29.82 4.11
CA GLU A 238 18.63 30.18 3.04
C GLU A 238 19.26 31.29 2.18
N GLN A 239 19.71 30.96 0.97
CA GLN A 239 19.87 31.97 -0.07
C GLN A 239 18.51 32.16 -0.72
N VAL A 240 17.83 33.22 -0.30
CA VAL A 240 16.63 33.75 -0.94
C VAL A 240 17.02 34.17 -2.36
N LEU A 241 16.56 33.43 -3.36
CA LEU A 241 16.50 33.90 -4.75
C LEU A 241 15.04 34.15 -5.08
N GLU A 242 14.75 35.45 -5.18
CA GLU A 242 13.62 36.18 -5.76
C GLU A 242 12.30 35.42 -6.03
N ASN A 243 11.26 35.91 -5.35
CA ASN A 243 9.85 35.61 -5.56
C ASN A 243 9.43 35.89 -7.02
N PHE A 244 9.19 34.84 -7.82
CA PHE A 244 8.28 34.96 -8.95
C PHE A 244 6.84 34.84 -8.44
N VAL A 245 6.22 36.00 -8.20
CA VAL A 245 4.78 36.13 -7.96
C VAL A 245 4.06 35.90 -9.29
N TYR A 246 3.29 34.82 -9.41
CA TYR A 246 2.35 34.63 -10.52
C TYR A 246 0.93 34.97 -10.08
N PRO A 247 0.18 35.74 -10.88
CA PRO A 247 -1.16 36.21 -10.51
C PRO A 247 -2.20 35.11 -10.74
N GLY A 248 -2.90 34.72 -9.68
CA GLY A 248 -4.16 33.96 -9.75
C GLY A 248 -4.16 32.63 -9.00
N ASP A 249 -5.01 32.53 -7.98
CA ASP A 249 -5.37 31.29 -7.28
C ASP A 249 -6.09 30.32 -8.24
N PHE A 250 -5.34 29.55 -9.03
CA PHE A 250 -5.89 28.49 -9.88
C PHE A 250 -5.90 27.16 -9.15
N GLY A 251 -7.10 26.61 -8.94
CA GLY A 251 -7.32 25.37 -8.19
C GLY A 251 -7.50 24.11 -9.01
N GLY A 252 -6.54 23.81 -9.89
CA GLY A 252 -6.55 22.64 -10.77
C GLY A 252 -5.51 21.58 -10.39
N THR A 253 -5.74 20.33 -10.81
CA THR A 253 -4.75 19.25 -10.72
C THR A 253 -4.38 18.74 -12.11
N PHE A 254 -3.09 18.78 -12.48
CA PHE A 254 -2.61 18.25 -13.76
C PHE A 254 -2.25 16.78 -13.65
N ARG A 255 -2.32 16.04 -14.77
CA ARG A 255 -2.09 14.60 -14.84
C ARG A 255 -0.95 14.32 -15.81
N VAL A 256 0.21 13.91 -15.31
CA VAL A 256 1.39 13.65 -16.15
C VAL A 256 1.73 12.16 -16.20
N VAL A 257 2.13 11.68 -17.36
CA VAL A 257 2.58 10.30 -17.59
C VAL A 257 4.03 10.32 -18.08
N MET A 258 4.90 9.46 -17.53
CA MET A 258 6.29 9.35 -17.97
C MET A 258 6.54 8.00 -18.65
N VAL A 259 7.14 8.01 -19.84
CA VAL A 259 7.28 6.84 -20.71
C VAL A 259 8.64 6.82 -21.40
N GLY A 260 9.15 5.64 -21.76
CA GLY A 260 10.42 5.48 -22.47
C GLY A 260 10.95 4.05 -22.36
N PRO A 261 12.08 3.69 -22.98
CA PRO A 261 12.67 2.35 -22.85
C PRO A 261 13.14 2.01 -21.42
N SER A 262 13.36 0.73 -21.11
CA SER A 262 13.92 0.31 -19.82
C SER A 262 15.33 0.84 -19.60
N GLY A 263 15.69 1.15 -18.35
CA GLY A 263 17.07 1.53 -17.98
C GLY A 263 17.51 2.95 -18.37
N VAL A 264 16.62 3.75 -18.97
CA VAL A 264 16.94 5.15 -19.34
C VAL A 264 17.01 6.09 -18.14
N GLY A 265 16.43 5.74 -17.00
CA GLY A 265 16.54 6.55 -15.76
C GLY A 265 15.26 7.30 -15.37
N LYS A 266 14.09 6.88 -15.86
CA LYS A 266 12.78 7.44 -15.53
C LYS A 266 12.53 7.50 -14.01
N SER A 267 12.71 6.38 -13.30
CA SER A 267 12.57 6.33 -11.84
C SER A 267 13.60 7.21 -11.14
N ALA A 268 14.84 7.21 -11.60
CA ALA A 268 15.90 8.04 -11.01
C ALA A 268 15.63 9.54 -11.18
N LEU A 269 15.06 9.96 -12.31
CA LEU A 269 14.64 11.34 -12.54
C LEU A 269 13.48 11.73 -11.62
N LEU A 270 12.49 10.85 -11.45
CA LEU A 270 11.36 11.08 -10.56
C LEU A 270 11.79 11.17 -9.09
N PHE A 271 12.63 10.23 -8.63
CA PHE A 271 13.19 10.28 -7.27
C PHE A 271 14.06 11.52 -7.04
N ARG A 272 14.83 11.96 -8.04
CA ARG A 272 15.64 13.18 -7.92
C ARG A 272 14.79 14.43 -7.84
N TYR A 273 13.68 14.47 -8.58
CA TYR A 273 12.72 15.57 -8.53
C TYR A 273 12.00 15.63 -7.18
N CYS A 274 11.53 14.48 -6.68
CA CYS A 274 10.84 14.39 -5.40
C CYS A 274 11.78 14.54 -4.20
N ASP A 275 12.66 13.57 -3.97
CA ASP A 275 13.37 13.45 -2.70
C ASP A 275 14.74 14.15 -2.68
N HIS A 276 15.11 14.83 -3.77
CA HIS A 276 16.45 15.40 -4.00
C HIS A 276 17.61 14.41 -3.78
N ALA A 277 17.31 13.11 -3.81
CA ALA A 277 18.24 12.02 -3.56
C ALA A 277 18.58 11.29 -4.86
N PHE A 278 19.79 10.73 -4.91
CA PHE A 278 20.23 9.82 -5.97
C PHE A 278 20.98 8.65 -5.34
N SER A 279 20.62 7.43 -5.72
CA SER A 279 21.31 6.22 -5.29
C SER A 279 22.07 5.60 -6.45
N ASP A 280 23.39 5.40 -6.28
CA ASP A 280 24.26 4.76 -7.29
C ASP A 280 24.05 3.24 -7.36
N THR A 281 23.36 2.64 -6.38
CA THR A 281 23.01 1.22 -6.39
C THR A 281 21.92 0.94 -7.43
N LYS A 282 22.37 0.61 -8.64
CA LYS A 282 21.51 0.04 -9.70
C LYS A 282 21.04 -1.35 -9.29
N THR A 283 20.04 -1.43 -8.43
CA THR A 283 19.20 -2.62 -8.42
C THR A 283 18.40 -2.60 -9.72
N ALA A 284 18.53 -3.66 -10.52
CA ALA A 284 17.56 -3.90 -11.59
C ALA A 284 16.17 -3.85 -10.93
N THR A 285 15.27 -3.02 -11.46
CA THR A 285 13.92 -2.84 -10.94
C THR A 285 13.11 -4.12 -11.21
N ILE A 286 13.42 -5.18 -10.45
CA ILE A 286 12.60 -6.37 -10.34
C ILE A 286 11.49 -5.99 -9.39
N GLY A 287 10.31 -5.79 -9.98
CA GLY A 287 9.17 -5.09 -9.42
C GLY A 287 8.83 -5.51 -7.99
N LEU A 288 8.85 -4.51 -7.11
CA LEU A 288 7.98 -4.49 -5.93
C LEU A 288 7.80 -3.09 -5.31
N ASP A 289 8.36 -2.05 -5.92
CA ASP A 289 7.80 -0.72 -5.90
C ASP A 289 7.74 -0.24 -7.36
N TYR A 290 6.65 0.42 -7.74
CA TYR A 290 6.25 0.82 -9.11
C TYR A 290 5.53 -0.26 -9.95
N LYS A 291 4.22 -0.08 -10.20
CA LYS A 291 3.40 -0.91 -11.11
C LYS A 291 3.76 -0.61 -12.57
N ALA A 292 4.98 -0.96 -12.93
CA ALA A 292 5.44 -1.00 -14.30
C ALA A 292 5.95 -2.40 -14.58
N GLY A 293 5.21 -3.12 -15.42
CA GLY A 293 5.63 -4.41 -15.91
C GLY A 293 7.00 -4.29 -16.56
N GLN A 294 7.88 -5.23 -16.23
CA GLN A 294 8.93 -5.69 -17.13
C GLN A 294 8.40 -5.72 -18.58
N GLU A 295 9.26 -5.36 -19.54
CA GLU A 295 9.07 -5.33 -21.01
C GLU A 295 8.46 -6.61 -21.65
N ARG A 296 8.10 -7.62 -20.86
CA ARG A 296 7.38 -8.83 -21.28
C ARG A 296 5.88 -8.60 -21.52
N PHE A 297 5.32 -7.47 -21.09
CA PHE A 297 3.96 -7.06 -21.44
C PHE A 297 4.03 -5.86 -22.38
N GLY A 298 4.29 -6.11 -23.67
CA GLY A 298 4.49 -5.11 -24.73
C GLY A 298 3.27 -4.25 -25.10
N ALA A 299 2.39 -3.95 -24.15
CA ALA A 299 1.30 -3.00 -24.29
C ALA A 299 1.17 -2.22 -22.98
N VAL A 300 1.67 -0.97 -22.95
CA VAL A 300 1.22 -0.02 -21.93
C VAL A 300 -0.29 0.06 -22.03
N SER A 301 -0.99 -0.43 -20.99
CA SER A 301 -2.43 -0.61 -21.01
C SER A 301 -3.12 0.71 -21.41
N LYS A 302 -4.12 0.63 -22.31
CA LYS A 302 -4.88 1.78 -22.85
C LYS A 302 -5.45 2.72 -21.78
N SER A 303 -5.49 2.30 -20.51
CA SER A 303 -5.94 3.08 -19.37
C SER A 303 -5.00 4.20 -18.93
N TYR A 304 -3.69 4.13 -19.20
CA TYR A 304 -2.71 5.07 -18.63
C TYR A 304 -2.71 6.45 -19.27
N TYR A 305 -2.90 6.52 -20.59
CA TYR A 305 -2.99 7.79 -21.33
C TYR A 305 -4.36 8.48 -21.16
N ARG A 306 -5.36 7.77 -20.61
CA ARG A 306 -6.74 8.25 -20.50
C ARG A 306 -6.84 9.40 -19.50
N GLY A 307 -6.95 10.62 -20.01
CA GLY A 307 -7.03 11.84 -19.22
C GLY A 307 -5.67 12.34 -18.74
N ALA A 308 -4.58 12.01 -19.44
CA ALA A 308 -3.30 12.67 -19.25
C ALA A 308 -3.35 14.10 -19.81
N HIS A 309 -2.94 15.08 -19.01
CA HIS A 309 -2.76 16.46 -19.43
C HIS A 309 -1.38 16.67 -20.08
N GLY A 310 -0.40 15.81 -19.75
CA GLY A 310 0.87 15.78 -20.48
C GLY A 310 1.65 14.49 -20.34
N VAL A 311 2.60 14.31 -21.24
CA VAL A 311 3.41 13.09 -21.36
C VAL A 311 4.89 13.47 -21.46
N ILE A 312 5.72 12.86 -20.61
CA ILE A 312 7.17 13.01 -20.60
C ILE A 312 7.79 11.76 -21.23
N LEU A 313 8.41 11.92 -22.39
CA LEU A 313 9.16 10.88 -23.09
C LEU A 313 10.64 10.95 -22.70
N VAL A 314 11.19 9.84 -22.23
CA VAL A 314 12.53 9.80 -21.65
C VAL A 314 13.43 8.85 -22.45
N TYR A 315 14.62 9.31 -22.80
CA TYR A 315 15.68 8.51 -23.42
C TYR A 315 17.03 8.79 -22.77
N ASP A 316 17.99 7.90 -22.95
CA ASP A 316 19.35 8.03 -22.42
C ASP A 316 20.29 8.63 -23.48
N ILE A 317 20.95 9.74 -23.15
CA ILE A 317 21.87 10.45 -24.08
C ILE A 317 23.10 9.59 -24.43
N SER A 318 23.50 8.71 -23.50
CA SER A 318 24.63 7.80 -23.68
C SER A 318 24.30 6.53 -24.47
N ASN A 319 23.02 6.32 -24.85
CA ASN A 319 22.60 5.11 -25.55
C ASN A 319 21.69 5.43 -26.74
N ARG A 320 22.23 5.30 -27.96
CA ARG A 320 21.50 5.61 -29.20
C ARG A 320 20.32 4.68 -29.47
N ASP A 321 20.37 3.42 -29.04
CA ASP A 321 19.24 2.49 -29.19
C ASP A 321 18.00 2.96 -28.41
N SER A 322 18.21 3.61 -27.26
CA SER A 322 17.11 4.15 -26.47
C SER A 322 16.39 5.30 -27.18
N PHE A 323 17.14 6.08 -27.96
CA PHE A 323 16.62 7.18 -28.77
C PHE A 323 15.86 6.67 -30.00
N LEU A 324 16.40 5.68 -30.72
CA LEU A 324 15.72 5.08 -31.87
C LEU A 324 14.39 4.40 -31.50
N ARG A 325 14.31 3.81 -30.31
CA ARG A 325 13.08 3.19 -29.79
C ARG A 325 12.03 4.20 -29.33
N LEU A 326 12.39 5.48 -29.20
CA LEU A 326 11.49 6.51 -28.70
C LEU A 326 10.29 6.75 -29.62
N GLY A 327 10.45 6.55 -30.95
CA GLY A 327 9.38 6.72 -31.94
C GLY A 327 8.11 5.92 -31.63
N LYS A 328 8.26 4.67 -31.15
CA LYS A 328 7.10 3.84 -30.74
C LYS A 328 6.30 4.50 -29.62
N TRP A 329 6.97 5.15 -28.68
CA TRP A 329 6.33 5.83 -27.55
C TRP A 329 5.64 7.12 -27.97
N PHE A 330 6.14 7.82 -29.00
CA PHE A 330 5.43 8.94 -29.60
C PHE A 330 4.15 8.50 -30.30
N GLU A 331 4.21 7.46 -31.12
CA GLU A 331 3.03 6.90 -31.78
C GLU A 331 1.98 6.46 -30.75
N GLU A 332 2.40 5.77 -29.68
CA GLU A 332 1.48 5.38 -28.60
C GLU A 332 0.87 6.57 -27.86
N ALA A 333 1.66 7.63 -27.59
CA ALA A 333 1.17 8.83 -26.94
C ALA A 333 0.15 9.56 -27.81
N LEU A 334 0.43 9.71 -29.11
CA LEU A 334 -0.45 10.38 -30.07
C LEU A 334 -1.75 9.60 -30.34
N GLU A 335 -1.69 8.28 -30.39
CA GLU A 335 -2.88 7.44 -30.63
C GLU A 335 -3.81 7.41 -29.40
N ARG A 336 -3.24 7.45 -28.18
CA ARG A 336 -3.98 7.10 -26.95
C ARG A 336 -4.26 8.27 -26.01
N ALA A 337 -3.51 9.37 -26.10
CA ALA A 337 -3.74 10.55 -25.27
C ALA A 337 -4.86 11.43 -25.83
N PRO A 338 -5.62 12.14 -24.97
CA PRO A 338 -6.64 13.07 -25.44
C PRO A 338 -6.04 14.23 -26.26
N LEU A 339 -6.84 14.76 -27.20
CA LEU A 339 -6.47 15.97 -27.95
C LEU A 339 -6.21 17.13 -26.98
N GLY A 340 -5.03 17.74 -27.07
CA GLY A 340 -4.57 18.80 -26.17
C GLY A 340 -3.56 18.37 -25.10
N THR A 341 -3.15 17.09 -25.05
CA THR A 341 -2.05 16.65 -24.17
C THR A 341 -0.72 17.27 -24.59
N VAL A 342 -0.01 17.90 -23.64
CA VAL A 342 1.31 18.50 -23.88
C VAL A 342 2.40 17.43 -23.83
N LEU A 343 3.22 17.32 -24.89
CA LEU A 343 4.34 16.38 -24.96
C LEU A 343 5.67 17.05 -24.59
N CYS A 344 6.50 16.37 -23.80
CA CYS A 344 7.83 16.81 -23.39
C CYS A 344 8.84 15.69 -23.60
N VAL A 345 10.02 16.02 -24.13
CA VAL A 345 11.11 15.09 -24.42
C VAL A 345 12.29 15.38 -23.53
N VAL A 346 12.78 14.33 -22.86
CA VAL A 346 13.84 14.43 -21.85
C VAL A 346 14.97 13.45 -22.14
N GLY A 347 16.16 14.00 -22.39
CA GLY A 347 17.41 13.24 -22.44
C GLY A 347 18.01 13.12 -21.03
N THR A 348 18.15 11.91 -20.51
CA THR A 348 18.72 11.65 -19.18
C THR A 348 20.20 11.26 -19.25
N LYS A 349 20.84 11.23 -18.07
CA LYS A 349 22.25 10.88 -17.88
C LYS A 349 23.22 11.86 -18.54
N LEU A 350 22.87 13.16 -18.50
CA LEU A 350 23.76 14.22 -18.97
C LEU A 350 25.17 14.15 -18.35
N ASP A 351 25.28 13.65 -17.11
CA ASP A 351 26.56 13.37 -16.44
C ASP A 351 27.47 12.45 -17.26
N LYS A 352 26.92 11.43 -17.91
CA LYS A 352 27.69 10.52 -18.79
C LYS A 352 27.97 11.11 -20.15
N ALA A 353 27.15 12.06 -20.59
CA ALA A 353 27.34 12.74 -21.87
C ALA A 353 28.41 13.84 -21.79
N GLU A 354 28.68 14.37 -20.59
CA GLU A 354 29.77 15.31 -20.31
C GLU A 354 31.15 14.61 -20.24
N GLU A 355 31.20 13.26 -20.10
CA GLU A 355 32.44 12.46 -20.17
C GLU A 355 32.94 12.33 -21.63
N GLU A 356 34.26 12.33 -21.84
CA GLU A 356 34.87 12.19 -23.18
C GLU A 356 34.41 10.89 -23.87
N GLY A 357 33.76 11.02 -25.03
CA GLY A 357 33.26 9.89 -25.82
C GLY A 357 31.95 9.25 -25.30
N GLY A 358 31.34 9.78 -24.24
CA GLY A 358 30.12 9.22 -23.64
C GLY A 358 28.81 9.62 -24.32
N ARG A 359 28.81 10.64 -25.18
CA ARG A 359 27.61 11.16 -25.87
C ARG A 359 27.37 10.43 -27.20
N GLN A 360 26.21 9.77 -27.34
CA GLN A 360 25.82 9.09 -28.58
C GLN A 360 24.69 9.80 -29.36
N VAL A 361 23.95 10.70 -28.69
CA VAL A 361 22.87 11.50 -29.28
C VAL A 361 23.16 12.97 -29.07
N THR A 362 23.17 13.74 -30.15
CA THR A 362 23.43 15.19 -30.08
C THR A 362 22.20 15.96 -29.59
N THR A 363 22.41 17.14 -29.00
CA THR A 363 21.32 18.04 -28.59
C THR A 363 20.41 18.39 -29.77
N ALA A 364 21.02 18.65 -30.93
CA ALA A 364 20.31 19.01 -32.16
C ALA A 364 19.42 17.87 -32.67
N GLU A 365 19.89 16.62 -32.63
CA GLU A 365 19.09 15.45 -32.99
C GLU A 365 17.89 15.26 -32.05
N GLY A 366 18.11 15.39 -30.73
CA GLY A 366 17.05 15.29 -29.73
C GLY A 366 15.96 16.35 -29.91
N ARG A 367 16.38 17.59 -30.20
CA ARG A 367 15.49 18.71 -30.47
C ARG A 367 14.71 18.54 -31.77
N THR A 368 15.37 18.13 -32.84
CA THR A 368 14.73 17.90 -34.15
C THR A 368 13.66 16.82 -34.05
N LEU A 369 13.92 15.75 -33.27
CA LEU A 369 12.94 14.70 -33.03
C LEU A 369 11.75 15.21 -32.23
N ALA A 370 11.99 15.99 -31.17
CA ALA A 370 10.93 16.61 -30.38
C ALA A 370 10.03 17.51 -31.25
N GLU A 371 10.62 18.35 -32.10
CA GLU A 371 9.90 19.23 -33.02
C GLU A 371 9.12 18.43 -34.08
N GLY A 372 9.70 17.35 -34.61
CA GLY A 372 9.07 16.49 -35.61
C GLY A 372 7.79 15.79 -35.14
N TYR A 373 7.67 15.52 -33.83
CA TYR A 373 6.46 14.95 -33.21
C TYR A 373 5.59 15.99 -32.49
N GLY A 374 5.90 17.29 -32.62
CA GLY A 374 5.12 18.37 -32.01
C GLY A 374 5.24 18.46 -30.49
N ALA A 375 6.37 18.05 -29.90
CA ALA A 375 6.62 18.21 -28.47
C ALA A 375 6.96 19.67 -28.13
N ALA A 376 6.26 20.22 -27.14
CA ALA A 376 6.40 21.62 -26.72
C ALA A 376 7.70 21.89 -25.97
N VAL A 377 8.27 20.87 -25.33
CA VAL A 377 9.44 21.03 -24.45
C VAL A 377 10.49 19.97 -24.76
N PHE A 378 11.75 20.40 -24.88
CA PHE A 378 12.94 19.54 -24.94
C PHE A 378 13.95 19.95 -23.87
N CYS A 379 14.44 19.00 -23.08
CA CYS A 379 15.43 19.25 -22.02
C CYS A 379 16.41 18.08 -21.86
N GLU A 380 17.66 18.38 -21.51
CA GLU A 380 18.65 17.38 -21.08
C GLU A 380 18.92 17.51 -19.58
N VAL A 381 18.94 16.37 -18.88
CA VAL A 381 18.95 16.29 -17.42
C VAL A 381 19.93 15.25 -16.90
N SER A 382 20.48 15.48 -15.71
CA SER A 382 21.21 14.48 -14.95
C SER A 382 20.52 14.22 -13.62
N SER A 383 20.04 13.00 -13.43
CA SER A 383 19.54 12.54 -12.14
C SER A 383 20.66 12.44 -11.09
N LYS A 384 21.90 12.19 -11.51
CA LYS A 384 23.06 12.02 -10.62
C LYS A 384 23.59 13.34 -10.09
N SER A 385 23.89 14.30 -10.97
CA SER A 385 24.35 15.63 -10.55
C SER A 385 23.19 16.52 -10.10
N GLY A 386 21.96 16.24 -10.53
CA GLY A 386 20.80 17.09 -10.31
C GLY A 386 20.70 18.28 -11.26
N LYS A 387 21.66 18.45 -12.17
CA LYS A 387 21.58 19.46 -13.23
C LYS A 387 20.28 19.26 -14.02
N ASN A 388 19.48 20.33 -14.12
CA ASN A 388 18.23 20.39 -14.87
C ASN A 388 17.15 19.38 -14.46
N ALA A 389 17.21 18.78 -13.27
CA ALA A 389 16.22 17.76 -12.88
C ALA A 389 14.79 18.33 -12.70
N ARG A 390 14.65 19.62 -12.39
CA ARG A 390 13.35 20.29 -12.18
C ARG A 390 12.78 20.96 -13.43
N THR A 391 13.65 21.44 -14.32
CA THR A 391 13.29 22.12 -15.57
C THR A 391 12.24 21.40 -16.44
N PRO A 392 12.31 20.08 -16.70
CA PRO A 392 11.31 19.44 -17.58
C PRO A 392 9.91 19.43 -16.96
N PHE A 393 9.78 19.37 -15.63
CA PHE A 393 8.48 19.40 -14.96
C PHE A 393 7.90 20.81 -14.92
N LEU A 394 8.73 21.80 -14.61
CA LEU A 394 8.29 23.21 -14.55
C LEU A 394 7.91 23.74 -15.94
N ALA A 395 8.72 23.46 -16.95
CA ALA A 395 8.43 23.86 -18.33
C ALA A 395 7.14 23.19 -18.83
N LEU A 396 6.94 21.90 -18.54
CA LEU A 396 5.72 21.20 -18.91
C LEU A 396 4.47 21.80 -18.24
N VAL A 397 4.54 22.15 -16.95
CA VAL A 397 3.42 22.79 -16.24
C VAL A 397 3.12 24.17 -16.83
N SER A 398 4.15 24.97 -17.11
CA SER A 398 3.98 26.28 -17.74
C SER A 398 3.23 26.18 -19.06
N GLU A 399 3.60 25.22 -19.91
CA GLU A 399 2.92 24.97 -21.20
C GLU A 399 1.48 24.46 -21.03
N MET A 400 1.23 23.58 -20.06
CA MET A 400 -0.13 23.12 -19.75
C MET A 400 -1.04 24.26 -19.29
N MET A 401 -0.51 25.22 -18.53
CA MET A 401 -1.25 26.38 -18.05
C MET A 401 -1.59 27.36 -19.18
N GLN A 402 -0.73 27.44 -20.20
CA GLN A 402 -0.93 28.30 -21.36
C GLN A 402 -1.92 27.72 -22.39
N THR A 403 -2.31 26.44 -22.25
CA THR A 403 -3.22 25.77 -23.20
C THR A 403 -4.68 25.85 -22.72
N PRO A 404 -5.53 26.75 -23.27
CA PRO A 404 -6.92 26.90 -22.84
C PRO A 404 -7.78 25.70 -23.28
N GLY A 405 -8.40 25.01 -22.32
CA GLY A 405 -9.30 23.86 -22.57
C GLY A 405 -8.98 22.60 -21.75
N LEU A 406 -7.79 22.50 -21.15
CA LEU A 406 -7.42 21.42 -20.23
C LEU A 406 -8.02 21.59 -18.82
N LEU A 407 -8.40 22.82 -18.46
CA LEU A 407 -8.97 23.18 -17.16
C LEU A 407 -10.50 23.04 -17.17
N GLY A 408 -10.99 21.79 -17.24
CA GLY A 408 -12.40 21.47 -16.98
C GLY A 408 -12.70 21.33 -15.48
N PRO A 409 -13.97 21.38 -15.03
CA PRO A 409 -14.32 21.24 -13.62
C PRO A 409 -13.81 19.90 -13.05
N ALA A 410 -13.29 19.96 -11.83
CA ALA A 410 -12.63 18.85 -11.14
C ALA A 410 -13.51 17.58 -11.15
N ASN A 411 -13.04 16.56 -11.85
CA ASN A 411 -13.77 15.31 -12.02
C ASN A 411 -13.62 14.46 -10.74
N THR A 412 -14.69 14.29 -9.95
CA THR A 412 -14.70 13.67 -8.61
C THR A 412 -14.59 12.13 -8.60
N ARG A 413 -14.07 11.51 -9.67
CA ARG A 413 -13.88 10.05 -9.73
C ARG A 413 -12.55 9.63 -9.11
N PRO A 414 -12.49 8.52 -8.35
CA PRO A 414 -11.24 8.04 -7.77
C PRO A 414 -10.22 7.72 -8.87
N TYR A 415 -9.05 8.33 -8.75
CA TYR A 415 -7.97 8.32 -9.74
C TYR A 415 -7.25 6.96 -9.77
N PRO A 416 -6.86 6.45 -10.96
CA PRO A 416 -5.94 5.31 -11.04
C PRO A 416 -4.54 5.71 -10.51
N LYS A 417 -3.93 4.80 -9.74
CA LYS A 417 -2.74 5.00 -8.87
C LYS A 417 -1.42 5.39 -9.57
N THR A 418 -1.43 5.69 -10.86
CA THR A 418 -0.25 5.88 -11.72
C THR A 418 -0.24 7.24 -12.43
N THR A 419 -1.03 8.19 -11.93
CA THR A 419 -1.18 9.52 -12.51
C THR A 419 -0.42 10.53 -11.66
N VAL A 420 0.53 11.26 -12.23
CA VAL A 420 1.22 12.34 -11.51
C VAL A 420 0.28 13.52 -11.37
N VAL A 421 -0.14 13.83 -10.15
CA VAL A 421 -1.04 14.94 -9.84
C VAL A 421 -0.20 16.15 -9.44
N LEU A 422 -0.13 17.18 -10.31
CA LEU A 422 0.55 18.43 -9.98
C LEU A 422 -0.51 19.42 -9.47
N ASP A 423 -0.47 19.73 -8.17
CA ASP A 423 -1.28 20.77 -7.52
C ASP A 423 -0.39 21.99 -7.26
N THR A 424 -0.81 23.16 -7.73
CA THR A 424 -0.01 24.39 -7.67
C THR A 424 -0.12 25.14 -6.34
N ARG A 425 -0.88 24.64 -5.36
CA ARG A 425 -1.22 25.36 -4.12
C ARG A 425 -0.60 24.81 -2.83
N ASP A 426 0.17 23.73 -2.88
CA ASP A 426 0.74 23.10 -1.68
C ASP A 426 2.14 22.53 -1.99
N PRO A 427 3.22 22.90 -1.26
CA PRO A 427 4.53 22.28 -1.43
C PRO A 427 4.65 20.85 -0.83
N ALA A 428 3.63 20.31 -0.16
CA ALA A 428 3.68 19.02 0.56
C ALA A 428 3.11 17.78 -0.17
N TRP A 429 3.00 17.79 -1.50
CA TRP A 429 2.25 16.78 -2.29
C TRP A 429 2.95 15.43 -2.55
N MET A 430 4.03 15.12 -1.83
CA MET A 430 5.05 14.15 -2.28
C MET A 430 4.79 12.65 -1.96
N LYS A 431 3.63 12.24 -1.46
CA LYS A 431 3.52 10.90 -0.83
C LYS A 431 3.08 9.71 -1.69
N TYR A 432 2.67 9.86 -2.96
CA TYR A 432 2.33 8.69 -3.80
C TYR A 432 2.51 8.99 -5.29
N MET A 433 3.53 8.43 -5.96
CA MET A 433 3.62 8.50 -7.41
C MET A 433 4.40 7.35 -8.06
N MET A 434 3.95 6.95 -9.26
CA MET A 434 4.39 5.76 -9.98
C MET A 434 4.93 6.09 -11.39
N CYS A 435 6.16 5.67 -11.70
CA CYS A 435 6.80 5.65 -13.01
C CYS A 435 6.38 4.42 -13.84
N VAL A 436 6.04 4.58 -15.12
CA VAL A 436 5.73 3.49 -16.05
C VAL A 436 6.96 3.18 -16.90
N CYS A 437 7.42 1.93 -16.85
CA CYS A 437 8.56 1.41 -17.60
C CYS A 437 8.20 0.93 -18.98
#